data_AF-A0A9D4RB56-F1
#
_entry.id   AF-A0A9D4RB56-F1
#
_cell.length_a   1.000
_cell.length_b   1.000
_cell.length_c   1.000
_cell.angle_alpha   90.00
_cell.angle_beta   90.00
_cell.angle_gamma   90.00
#
_symmetry.space_group_name_H-M   'P 1'
#
loop_
_entity.id
_entity.type
_entity.pdbx_description
1 polymer ?
#
loop_
_entity_poly.entity_id
_entity_poly.type
_entity_poly.pdbx_seq_one_letter_code
_entity_poly.pdbx_strand_id
1 'polypeptide(L)' 'MKGTVFKKERAYSFYKERHTSGIKVGVNKNLTLVRANVIASMKKMKYKVVVVLKNNGNVMYAACDCPAG' A
#
# COMPACT_ATOMS: atom_id res chain seq x y z
N MET A 1 16.89 -2.44 29.98
CA MET A 1 16.16 -1.82 28.84
C MET A 1 16.58 -2.51 27.55
N LYS A 2 15.79 -3.48 27.06
CA LYS A 2 15.97 -4.04 25.71
C LYS A 2 15.04 -3.27 24.79
N GLY A 3 15.60 -2.33 24.03
CA GLY A 3 14.86 -1.51 23.07
C GLY A 3 14.12 -2.41 22.10
N THR A 4 12.80 -2.28 22.04
CA THR A 4 11.98 -2.83 20.97
C THR A 4 12.35 -2.10 19.69
N VAL A 5 13.35 -2.64 18.97
CA VAL A 5 13.55 -2.31 17.57
C VAL A 5 12.28 -2.77 16.88
N PHE A 6 11.45 -1.81 16.44
CA PHE A 6 10.31 -2.09 15.59
C PHE A 6 10.84 -2.88 14.39
N LYS A 7 10.66 -4.21 14.44
CA LYS A 7 10.99 -5.10 13.34
C LYS A 7 10.10 -4.64 12.20
N LYS A 8 10.67 -3.93 11.23
CA LYS A 8 9.96 -3.41 10.08
C LYS A 8 9.22 -4.60 9.47
N GLU A 9 7.92 -4.67 9.72
CA GLU A 9 7.06 -5.76 9.31
C GLU A 9 7.33 -6.01 7.82
N ARG A 10 7.71 -7.24 7.47
CA ARG A 10 8.06 -7.67 6.10
C ARG A 10 6.95 -7.40 5.07
N ALA A 11 5.77 -6.93 5.51
CA ALA A 11 4.68 -6.49 4.68
C ALA A 11 5.09 -5.40 3.67
N TYR A 12 6.00 -4.49 4.03
CA TYR A 12 6.48 -3.47 3.10
C TYR A 12 7.35 -4.01 1.96
N SER A 13 7.77 -5.28 2.03
CA SER A 13 8.63 -5.94 1.03
C SER A 13 7.87 -6.86 0.08
N PHE A 14 6.54 -6.87 0.10
CA PHE A 14 5.76 -7.68 -0.85
C PHE A 14 5.83 -7.15 -2.29
N TYR A 15 6.05 -5.85 -2.45
CA TYR A 15 6.06 -5.19 -3.76
C TYR A 15 7.48 -4.74 -4.10
N LYS A 16 7.94 -5.07 -5.30
CA LYS A 16 9.22 -4.59 -5.80
C LYS A 16 9.04 -3.15 -6.26
N GLU A 17 9.86 -2.22 -5.76
CA GLU A 17 9.89 -0.85 -6.29
C GLU A 17 10.05 -0.88 -7.82
N ARG A 18 9.33 -0.01 -8.54
CA ARG A 18 9.16 0.04 -10.01
C ARG A 18 8.14 -0.90 -10.67
N HIS A 19 7.34 -1.65 -9.90
CA HIS A 19 6.27 -2.50 -10.44
C HIS A 19 4.85 -1.96 -10.20
N THR A 20 4.74 -0.64 -9.98
CA THR A 20 3.46 0.05 -9.76
C THR A 20 2.98 0.66 -11.07
N SER A 21 1.73 0.40 -11.45
CA SER A 21 1.15 0.90 -12.71
C SER A 21 -0.31 1.29 -12.56
N GLY A 22 -0.79 2.19 -13.43
CA GLY A 22 -2.19 2.63 -13.43
C GLY A 22 -2.59 3.34 -12.14
N ILE A 23 -1.69 4.16 -11.58
CA ILE A 23 -1.95 4.96 -10.39
C ILE A 23 -3.08 5.95 -10.71
N LYS A 24 -4.16 5.89 -9.93
CA LYS A 24 -5.26 6.84 -9.95
C LYS A 24 -5.35 7.49 -8.58
N VAL A 25 -5.39 8.81 -8.56
CA VAL A 25 -5.55 9.59 -7.34
C VAL A 25 -6.88 10.32 -7.43
N GLY A 26 -7.70 10.16 -6.39
CA GLY A 26 -8.94 10.91 -6.21
C GLY A 26 -8.86 11.66 -4.89
N VAL A 27 -9.15 12.96 -4.91
CA VAL A 27 -9.18 13.78 -3.70
C VAL A 27 -10.62 14.15 -3.40
N ASN A 28 -11.06 13.96 -2.16
CA ASN A 28 -12.38 14.35 -1.70
C ASN A 28 -12.28 14.94 -0.28
N LYS A 29 -12.57 16.24 -0.17
CA LYS A 29 -12.49 17.01 1.08
C LYS A 29 -11.11 16.85 1.77
N ASN A 30 -11.06 16.00 2.79
CA ASN A 30 -9.88 15.77 3.63
C ASN A 30 -9.28 14.37 3.43
N LEU A 31 -9.69 13.69 2.36
CA LEU A 31 -9.27 12.33 2.04
C LEU A 31 -8.66 12.28 0.64
N THR A 32 -7.52 11.61 0.55
CA THR A 32 -6.83 11.29 -0.70
C THR A 32 -6.91 9.79 -0.91
N LEU A 33 -7.66 9.36 -1.91
CA LEU A 33 -7.73 7.97 -2.34
C LEU A 33 -6.67 7.72 -3.41
N VAL A 34 -5.80 6.76 -3.16
CA VAL A 34 -4.78 6.28 -4.09
C VAL A 34 -5.13 4.85 -4.47
N ARG A 35 -5.35 4.61 -5.76
CA ARG A 35 -5.54 3.28 -6.32
C ARG A 35 -4.38 2.97 -7.25
N ALA A 36 -3.79 1.80 -7.13
CA ALA A 36 -2.69 1.37 -7.98
C ALA A 36 -2.77 -0.12 -8.28
N ASN A 37 -2.16 -0.54 -9.38
CA ASN A 37 -1.86 -1.95 -9.63
C ASN A 37 -0.40 -2.20 -9.26
N VAL A 38 -0.15 -3.20 -8.43
CA VAL A 38 1.16 -3.56 -7.93
C VAL A 38 1.45 -5.02 -8.27
N ILE A 39 2.69 -5.33 -8.64
CA ILE A 39 3.09 -6.73 -8.84
C ILE A 39 3.76 -7.22 -7.56
N ALA A 40 3.24 -8.30 -6.98
CA ALA A 40 3.92 -8.93 -5.86
C ALA A 40 5.23 -9.56 -6.37
N SER A 41 6.33 -9.26 -5.69
CA SER A 41 7.69 -9.69 -6.05
C SER A 41 7.77 -11.22 -6.22
N MET A 42 6.97 -11.96 -5.46
CA MET A 42 6.98 -13.42 -5.39
C MET A 42 6.22 -14.12 -6.52
N LYS A 43 5.16 -13.51 -7.09
CA LYS A 43 4.21 -14.23 -7.96
C LYS A 43 4.07 -13.68 -9.38
N LYS A 44 4.76 -12.58 -9.73
CA LYS A 44 4.58 -11.82 -11.00
C LYS A 44 3.11 -11.45 -11.31
N MET A 45 2.21 -11.64 -10.34
CA MET A 45 0.78 -11.41 -10.44
C MET A 45 0.48 -9.97 -10.04
N LYS A 46 -0.41 -9.32 -10.81
CA LYS A 46 -0.85 -7.95 -10.56
C LYS A 46 -2.01 -7.97 -9.57
N TYR A 47 -1.91 -7.13 -8.56
CA TYR A 47 -2.92 -6.90 -7.53
C TYR A 47 -3.34 -5.44 -7.57
N LYS A 48 -4.62 -5.17 -7.30
CA LYS A 48 -5.14 -3.83 -7.08
C LYS A 48 -5.04 -3.50 -5.60
N VAL A 49 -4.39 -2.37 -5.33
CA VAL A 49 -4.30 -1.80 -3.99
C VAL A 49 -5.03 -0.47 -3.98
N VAL A 50 -5.79 -0.24 -2.92
CA VAL A 50 -6.45 1.03 -2.63
C VAL A 50 -6.01 1.48 -1.25
N VAL A 51 -5.56 2.73 -1.15
CA VAL A 51 -5.20 3.37 0.12
C VAL A 51 -5.97 4.68 0.21
N VAL A 52 -6.60 4.93 1.35
CA VAL A 52 -7.23 6.21 1.67
C VAL A 52 -6.38 6.89 2.73
N LEU A 53 -5.91 8.08 2.42
CA LEU A 53 -5.05 8.90 3.26
C LEU A 53 -5.86 10.10 3.76
N LYS A 54 -5.62 10.55 4.98
CA LYS A 54 -5.97 11.92 5.41
C LYS A 54 -5.02 12.93 4.78
N ASN A 55 -5.39 14.21 4.79
CA ASN A 55 -4.53 15.30 4.30
C ASN A 55 -3.15 15.38 4.99
N ASN A 56 -3.01 14.84 6.20
CA ASN A 56 -1.73 14.76 6.90
C ASN A 56 -0.88 13.55 6.50
N GLY A 57 -1.30 12.77 5.49
CA GLY A 57 -0.62 11.57 5.03
C GLY A 57 -0.91 10.31 5.85
N ASN A 58 -1.73 10.37 6.91
CA ASN A 58 -2.07 9.18 7.68
C ASN A 58 -3.00 8.26 6.88
N VAL A 59 -2.65 6.98 6.82
CA VAL A 59 -3.51 5.94 6.23
C VAL A 59 -4.74 5.73 7.12
N MET A 60 -5.93 5.95 6.55
CA MET A 60 -7.22 5.68 7.18
C MET A 60 -7.71 4.28 6.82
N TYR A 61 -7.59 3.91 5.55
CA TYR A 61 -8.03 2.63 5.03
C TYR A 61 -7.01 2.12 4.01
N ALA A 62 -6.77 0.81 4.02
CA ALA A 62 -6.01 0.13 2.98
C ALA A 62 -6.72 -1.17 2.65
N ALA A 63 -6.76 -1.51 1.36
CA ALA A 63 -7.31 -2.76 0.88
C ALA A 63 -6.48 -3.25 -0.31
N CYS A 64 -6.26 -4.56 -0.35
CA CYS A 64 -5.62 -5.28 -1.44
C CYS A 64 -6.56 -6.39 -1.91
N ASP A 65 -6.58 -6.66 -3.21
CA ASP A 65 -7.24 -7.87 -3.75
C ASP A 65 -6.32 -9.11 -3.69
N CYS A 66 -5.18 -9.01 -3.00
CA CYS A 66 -4.31 -10.14 -2.76
C CYS A 66 -4.91 -11.07 -1.71
N PRO A 67 -4.66 -12.40 -1.81
CA PRO A 67 -5.25 -13.39 -0.91
C PRO A 67 -4.82 -13.25 0.56
N ALA A 68 -3.82 -12.42 0.86
CA ALA A 68 -3.40 -12.11 2.23
C ALA A 68 -4.21 -10.95 2.87
N GLY A 69 -5.02 -10.23 2.07
CA GLY A 69 -5.63 -8.95 2.46
C GLY A 69 -4.61 -7.81 2.51
#